data_AF-A0A1S2Z4I8-F1
#
_entry.id   AF-A0A1S2Z4I8-F1
#
_cell.length_a   1.000
_cell.length_b   1.000
_cell.length_c   1.000
_cell.angle_alpha   90.00
_cell.angle_beta   90.00
_cell.angle_gamma   90.00
#
_symmetry.space_group_name_H-M   'P 1'
#
loop_
_entity.id
_entity.type
_entity.pdbx_description
1 polymer ?
#
loop_
_entity_poly.entity_id
_entity_poly.type
_entity_poly.pdbx_seq_one_letter_code
_entity_poly.pdbx_strand_id
1 'polypeptide(L)'
;EFERILGYSLERGNPYRYTGQPPKLDTIAEVLKIDIRALASTKEEKGAIHGFSRKYLEQKCQDLADKKEWSTFIDVLALIIYGIVIFPNLDNFVDFAAINVFLAFNKHKQNPVPAVLADIYYSMHMRHEKKGGTILCCVPVLYTWFVSHMFKKGYHVGVKSNREWAQSITSLTEDTISWYYSEQGVEEVICRCGDFPNVPLRGTKGCINYNPMVALRQLGYPMLDKPDDKSLEAFVLHNTGIVDPPMLRRISRAWESIIRKGKVLGCRGCSTKEPYQQWVKKRVQEIKLPFHSAPSNDQEMPEPILVANEEIEELKASLLKSEEEKKELQARLEKVSQENDNLRSENTCKKMEASSELRNYIDYQQKIYNDLKDETIYWEERFMVLLEQLKNQEIYKELEDKGKHWKDCFSKLAMLAN
;
A
#
# COMPACT_ATOMS: atom_id res chain seq x y z
N GLU A 1 6.26 0.03 1.72
CA GLU A 1 5.22 -0.14 0.66
C GLU A 1 4.97 1.11 -0.16
N PHE A 2 4.48 2.21 0.42
CA PHE A 2 4.17 3.43 -0.36
C PHE A 2 5.41 4.01 -1.10
N GLU A 3 6.60 3.84 -0.54
CA GLU A 3 7.88 4.16 -1.22
C GLU A 3 8.06 3.41 -2.54
N ARG A 4 7.58 2.16 -2.64
CA ARG A 4 7.61 1.36 -3.88
C ARG A 4 6.58 1.91 -4.88
N ILE A 5 5.35 2.14 -4.43
CA ILE A 5 4.25 2.65 -5.27
C ILE A 5 4.60 4.05 -5.85
N LEU A 6 5.30 4.88 -5.06
CA LEU A 6 5.74 6.22 -5.46
C LEU A 6 7.18 6.27 -6.02
N GLY A 7 7.88 5.13 -6.13
CA GLY A 7 9.26 5.06 -6.65
C GLY A 7 10.33 5.82 -5.86
N TYR A 8 10.11 6.14 -4.58
CA TYR A 8 10.95 7.06 -3.81
C TYR A 8 11.20 6.59 -2.35
N SER A 9 12.40 6.04 -2.10
CA SER A 9 12.86 5.55 -0.79
C SER A 9 13.16 6.68 0.21
N LEU A 10 12.89 6.44 1.50
CA LEU A 10 13.30 7.29 2.64
C LEU A 10 14.81 7.44 2.79
N GLU A 11 15.61 6.55 2.21
CA GLU A 11 17.07 6.69 2.16
C GLU A 11 17.53 7.82 1.23
N ARG A 12 16.69 8.23 0.26
CA ARG A 12 17.02 9.26 -0.73
C ARG A 12 16.85 10.69 -0.25
N GLY A 13 16.24 10.90 0.92
CA GLY A 13 16.02 12.24 1.45
C GLY A 13 15.24 12.27 2.77
N ASN A 14 15.52 13.29 3.58
CA ASN A 14 14.79 13.53 4.83
C ASN A 14 13.28 13.58 4.60
N PRO A 15 12.45 13.05 5.52
CA PRO A 15 10.99 13.14 5.42
C PRO A 15 10.53 14.60 5.37
N TYR A 16 9.42 14.87 4.69
CA TYR A 16 8.81 16.21 4.60
C TYR A 16 8.67 16.90 5.97
N ARG A 17 9.29 18.09 6.09
CA ARG A 17 9.30 18.93 7.30
C ARG A 17 8.60 20.26 7.03
N TYR A 18 7.26 20.25 7.03
CA TYR A 18 6.50 21.51 7.01
C TYR A 18 6.88 22.40 8.20
N THR A 19 6.93 23.73 8.04
CA THR A 19 7.27 24.66 9.14
C THR A 19 6.03 25.19 9.87
N GLY A 20 4.82 24.97 9.33
CA GLY A 20 3.58 25.57 9.83
C GLY A 20 3.28 26.95 9.24
N GLN A 21 4.16 27.48 8.40
CA GLN A 21 3.99 28.76 7.70
C GLN A 21 3.60 28.52 6.23
N PRO A 22 2.69 29.33 5.65
CA PRO A 22 2.36 29.23 4.22
C PRO A 22 3.62 29.42 3.34
N PRO A 23 3.62 28.87 2.10
CA PRO A 23 4.74 29.04 1.19
C PRO A 23 4.86 30.52 0.86
N LYS A 24 6.09 31.05 0.95
CA LYS A 24 6.34 32.45 0.61
C LYS A 24 6.12 32.67 -0.89
N LEU A 25 5.48 33.77 -1.26
CA LEU A 25 5.15 34.08 -2.67
C LEU A 25 6.40 34.28 -3.54
N ASP A 26 7.52 34.75 -2.98
CA ASP A 26 8.81 34.86 -3.67
C ASP A 26 9.29 33.49 -4.20
N THR A 27 9.16 32.47 -3.37
CA THR A 27 9.64 31.11 -3.59
C THR A 27 8.80 30.41 -4.66
N ILE A 28 7.49 30.73 -4.72
CA ILE A 28 6.58 30.26 -5.76
C ILE A 28 6.84 31.02 -7.07
N ALA A 29 6.98 32.35 -7.02
CA ALA A 29 7.23 33.22 -8.17
C ALA A 29 8.50 32.82 -8.94
N GLU A 30 9.56 32.47 -8.20
CA GLU A 30 10.82 31.93 -8.74
C GLU A 30 10.59 30.62 -9.53
N VAL A 31 9.88 29.65 -8.96
CA VAL A 31 9.66 28.33 -9.59
C VAL A 31 8.70 28.42 -10.79
N LEU A 32 7.67 29.25 -10.71
CA LEU A 32 6.72 29.43 -11.82
C LEU A 32 7.27 30.37 -12.92
N LYS A 33 8.42 31.03 -12.69
CA LYS A 33 8.92 32.19 -13.46
C LYS A 33 7.79 33.19 -13.76
N ILE A 34 7.26 33.80 -12.69
CA ILE A 34 6.22 34.85 -12.75
C ILE A 34 6.70 36.01 -11.88
N ASP A 35 6.46 37.26 -12.32
CA ASP A 35 6.66 38.42 -11.44
C ASP A 35 5.82 38.28 -10.16
N ILE A 36 6.39 38.66 -9.01
CA ILE A 36 5.72 38.45 -7.71
C ILE A 36 4.43 39.25 -7.56
N ARG A 37 4.30 40.42 -8.21
CA ARG A 37 3.07 41.24 -8.18
C ARG A 37 2.01 40.62 -9.08
N ALA A 38 2.41 40.15 -10.26
CA ALA A 38 1.53 39.37 -11.13
C ALA A 38 1.03 38.09 -10.42
N LEU A 39 1.91 37.33 -9.77
CA LEU A 39 1.51 36.15 -9.00
C LEU A 39 0.59 36.48 -7.80
N ALA A 40 0.86 37.58 -7.09
CA ALA A 40 -0.01 38.04 -6.00
C ALA A 40 -1.42 38.40 -6.51
N SER A 41 -1.54 38.89 -7.75
CA SER A 41 -2.83 39.22 -8.38
C SER A 41 -3.62 37.98 -8.87
N THR A 42 -2.96 36.84 -9.08
CA THR A 42 -3.59 35.58 -9.53
C THR A 42 -3.83 34.58 -8.39
N LYS A 43 -3.36 34.90 -7.18
CA LYS A 43 -3.66 34.18 -5.94
C LYS A 43 -5.18 34.21 -5.68
N GLU A 44 -5.76 33.05 -5.50
CA GLU A 44 -7.17 32.87 -5.14
C GLU A 44 -7.34 32.54 -3.66
N GLU A 45 -8.44 33.00 -3.08
CA GLU A 45 -8.83 32.75 -1.68
C GLU A 45 -10.21 32.10 -1.65
N LYS A 46 -10.31 30.90 -1.07
CA LYS A 46 -11.53 30.09 -0.96
C LYS A 46 -11.80 29.80 0.51
N GLY A 47 -12.43 30.75 1.17
CA GLY A 47 -12.54 30.77 2.64
C GLY A 47 -11.15 30.97 3.26
N ALA A 48 -10.75 30.08 4.18
CA ALA A 48 -9.40 30.11 4.77
C ALA A 48 -8.31 29.47 3.88
N ILE A 49 -8.69 28.85 2.74
CA ILE A 49 -7.77 28.12 1.87
C ILE A 49 -7.26 29.07 0.78
N HIS A 50 -5.94 29.10 0.60
CA HIS A 50 -5.25 29.96 -0.36
C HIS A 50 -4.54 29.10 -1.41
N GLY A 51 -4.46 29.57 -2.66
CA GLY A 51 -3.91 28.77 -3.75
C GLY A 51 -4.09 29.40 -5.12
N PHE A 52 -4.10 28.55 -6.15
CA PHE A 52 -4.34 28.92 -7.54
C PHE A 52 -5.31 27.91 -8.18
N SER A 53 -6.20 28.36 -9.07
CA SER A 53 -7.00 27.44 -9.88
C SER A 53 -6.13 26.61 -10.81
N ARG A 54 -6.56 25.36 -11.04
CA ARG A 54 -5.98 24.46 -12.02
C ARG A 54 -5.92 25.11 -13.41
N LYS A 55 -7.01 25.78 -13.84
CA LYS A 55 -7.10 26.46 -15.12
C LYS A 55 -6.00 27.52 -15.32
N TYR A 56 -5.69 28.30 -14.28
CA TYR A 56 -4.60 29.29 -14.34
C TYR A 56 -3.23 28.61 -14.54
N LEU A 57 -2.97 27.53 -13.81
CA LEU A 57 -1.72 26.78 -13.94
C LEU A 57 -1.62 26.03 -15.28
N GLU A 58 -2.71 25.50 -15.81
CA GLU A 58 -2.78 24.89 -17.14
C GLU A 58 -2.54 25.92 -18.26
N GLN A 59 -3.12 27.12 -18.16
CA GLN A 59 -2.79 28.22 -19.07
C GLN A 59 -1.31 28.62 -18.96
N LYS A 60 -0.76 28.68 -17.75
CA LYS A 60 0.68 28.94 -17.56
C LYS A 60 1.55 27.84 -18.18
N CYS A 61 1.13 26.57 -18.12
CA CYS A 61 1.80 25.50 -18.87
C CYS A 61 1.77 25.76 -20.37
N GLN A 62 0.61 26.13 -20.95
CA GLN A 62 0.52 26.46 -22.38
C GLN A 62 1.46 27.64 -22.74
N ASP A 63 1.38 28.74 -22.00
CA ASP A 63 2.23 29.93 -22.20
C ASP A 63 3.74 29.61 -22.12
N LEU A 64 4.13 28.62 -21.31
CA LEU A 64 5.52 28.17 -21.18
C LEU A 64 5.92 27.23 -22.31
N ALA A 65 5.03 26.35 -22.77
CA ALA A 65 5.26 25.49 -23.94
C ALA A 65 5.43 26.33 -25.22
N ASP A 66 4.55 27.33 -25.44
CA ASP A 66 4.63 28.27 -26.57
C ASP A 66 5.95 29.06 -26.58
N LYS A 67 6.52 29.32 -25.39
CA LYS A 67 7.82 29.99 -25.19
C LYS A 67 9.01 29.03 -25.12
N LYS A 68 8.79 27.71 -25.27
CA LYS A 68 9.80 26.64 -25.14
C LYS A 68 10.51 26.60 -23.78
N GLU A 69 9.88 27.10 -22.72
CA GLU A 69 10.40 27.20 -21.35
C GLU A 69 10.26 25.87 -20.59
N TRP A 70 10.82 24.79 -21.16
CA TRP A 70 10.53 23.40 -20.79
C TRP A 70 10.84 23.01 -19.35
N SER A 71 11.91 23.55 -18.75
CA SER A 71 12.20 23.28 -17.33
C SER A 71 11.07 23.79 -16.44
N THR A 72 10.66 25.04 -16.66
CA THR A 72 9.57 25.68 -15.94
C THR A 72 8.25 24.96 -16.18
N PHE A 73 7.99 24.55 -17.44
CA PHE A 73 6.79 23.78 -17.80
C PHE A 73 6.68 22.49 -16.96
N ILE A 74 7.77 21.75 -16.81
CA ILE A 74 7.82 20.53 -15.98
C ILE A 74 7.53 20.86 -14.51
N ASP A 75 8.09 21.95 -13.98
CA ASP A 75 7.83 22.39 -12.60
C ASP A 75 6.36 22.78 -12.38
N VAL A 76 5.71 23.51 -13.31
CA VAL A 76 4.28 23.85 -13.22
C VAL A 76 3.40 22.60 -13.36
N LEU A 77 3.69 21.70 -14.30
CA LEU A 77 2.96 20.45 -14.48
C LEU A 77 3.08 19.55 -13.24
N ALA A 78 4.28 19.41 -12.68
CA ALA A 78 4.49 18.69 -11.43
C ALA A 78 3.71 19.33 -10.27
N LEU A 79 3.65 20.66 -10.19
CA LEU A 79 2.84 21.34 -9.18
C LEU A 79 1.34 21.04 -9.32
N ILE A 80 0.81 21.00 -10.56
CA ILE A 80 -0.59 20.60 -10.82
C ILE A 80 -0.83 19.16 -10.34
N ILE A 81 0.07 18.22 -10.66
CA ILE A 81 -0.04 16.83 -10.20
C ILE A 81 -0.01 16.75 -8.66
N TYR A 82 0.88 17.50 -8.02
CA TYR A 82 0.94 17.57 -6.55
C TYR A 82 -0.37 18.06 -5.94
N GLY A 83 -0.98 19.13 -6.45
CA GLY A 83 -2.21 19.71 -5.89
C GLY A 83 -3.50 18.98 -6.26
N ILE A 84 -3.58 18.38 -7.45
CA ILE A 84 -4.81 17.76 -7.96
C ILE A 84 -4.84 16.24 -7.71
N VAL A 85 -3.70 15.55 -7.75
CA VAL A 85 -3.64 14.08 -7.67
C VAL A 85 -3.05 13.58 -6.35
N ILE A 86 -1.92 14.16 -5.91
CA ILE A 86 -1.19 13.65 -4.73
C ILE A 86 -1.78 14.20 -3.42
N PHE A 87 -2.06 15.50 -3.36
CA PHE A 87 -2.58 16.20 -2.19
C PHE A 87 -3.90 16.95 -2.48
N PRO A 88 -4.94 16.29 -3.03
CA PRO A 88 -6.19 16.95 -3.37
C PRO A 88 -6.92 17.48 -2.14
N ASN A 89 -7.36 18.73 -2.17
CA ASN A 89 -8.15 19.35 -1.09
C ASN A 89 -9.45 19.96 -1.59
N LEU A 90 -9.38 20.85 -2.60
CA LEU A 90 -10.53 21.44 -3.28
C LEU A 90 -10.50 21.06 -4.76
N ASP A 91 -11.67 20.89 -5.36
CA ASP A 91 -11.77 20.54 -6.78
C ASP A 91 -11.18 21.64 -7.67
N ASN A 92 -10.47 21.21 -8.72
CA ASN A 92 -9.78 22.05 -9.71
C ASN A 92 -8.93 23.19 -9.08
N PHE A 93 -8.30 22.94 -7.93
CA PHE A 93 -7.55 23.94 -7.16
C PHE A 93 -6.27 23.37 -6.53
N VAL A 94 -5.17 24.10 -6.68
CA VAL A 94 -3.88 23.76 -6.09
C VAL A 94 -3.64 24.69 -4.91
N ASP A 95 -3.75 24.15 -3.69
CA ASP A 95 -3.62 24.94 -2.46
C ASP A 95 -2.18 25.09 -1.95
N PHE A 96 -2.01 26.03 -1.03
CA PHE A 96 -0.73 26.36 -0.40
C PHE A 96 -0.13 25.19 0.40
N ALA A 97 -0.94 24.24 0.87
CA ALA A 97 -0.44 23.08 1.60
C ALA A 97 0.19 22.05 0.62
N ALA A 98 -0.42 21.80 -0.53
CA ALA A 98 0.17 21.01 -1.60
C ALA A 98 1.43 21.68 -2.20
N ILE A 99 1.38 23.00 -2.42
CA ILE A 99 2.54 23.79 -2.89
C ILE A 99 3.72 23.65 -1.92
N ASN A 100 3.49 23.66 -0.60
CA ASN A 100 4.55 23.45 0.38
C ASN A 100 5.25 22.08 0.23
N VAL A 101 4.51 20.99 0.01
CA VAL A 101 5.13 19.67 -0.21
C VAL A 101 5.90 19.64 -1.52
N PHE A 102 5.33 20.22 -2.59
CA PHE A 102 6.00 20.35 -3.88
C PHE A 102 7.32 21.12 -3.76
N LEU A 103 7.33 22.30 -3.11
CA LEU A 103 8.54 23.11 -2.92
C LEU A 103 9.58 22.39 -2.04
N ALA A 104 9.15 21.68 -1.00
CA ALA A 104 10.04 20.90 -0.15
C ALA A 104 10.72 19.74 -0.90
N PHE A 105 10.00 19.08 -1.80
CA PHE A 105 10.58 18.09 -2.71
C PHE A 105 11.49 18.75 -3.77
N ASN A 106 10.99 19.77 -4.47
CA ASN A 106 11.67 20.43 -5.57
C ASN A 106 13.01 21.08 -5.14
N LYS A 107 12.97 21.96 -4.13
CA LYS A 107 14.14 22.74 -3.67
C LYS A 107 14.99 22.04 -2.62
N HIS A 108 14.41 21.19 -1.77
CA HIS A 108 15.12 20.61 -0.61
C HIS A 108 15.24 19.08 -0.65
N LYS A 109 14.76 18.43 -1.72
CA LYS A 109 14.76 16.97 -1.91
C LYS A 109 14.17 16.21 -0.70
N GLN A 110 13.21 16.82 -0.01
CA GLN A 110 12.52 16.17 1.10
C GLN A 110 11.52 15.13 0.56
N ASN A 111 11.50 13.96 1.19
CA ASN A 111 10.67 12.83 0.78
C ASN A 111 9.18 13.12 1.09
N PRO A 112 8.28 13.12 0.07
CA PRO A 112 6.84 13.37 0.25
C PRO A 112 6.05 12.14 0.69
N VAL A 113 6.61 10.93 0.62
CA VAL A 113 5.91 9.66 0.92
C VAL A 113 5.29 9.65 2.34
N PRO A 114 5.97 10.10 3.41
CA PRO A 114 5.34 10.22 4.74
C PRO A 114 4.14 11.17 4.76
N ALA A 115 4.13 12.22 3.93
CA ALA A 115 3.02 13.15 3.83
C ALA A 115 1.82 12.55 3.08
N VAL A 116 2.07 11.78 2.01
CA VAL A 116 1.04 11.02 1.30
C VAL A 116 0.39 10.00 2.23
N LEU A 117 1.20 9.25 2.99
CA LEU A 117 0.73 8.31 4.01
C LEU A 117 -0.07 9.03 5.11
N ALA A 118 0.40 10.20 5.57
CA ALA A 118 -0.30 11.01 6.56
C ALA A 118 -1.69 11.43 6.09
N ASP A 119 -1.83 11.97 4.87
CA ASP A 119 -3.13 12.46 4.38
C ASP A 119 -4.09 11.32 4.03
N ILE A 120 -3.60 10.14 3.65
CA ILE A 120 -4.42 8.92 3.55
C ILE A 120 -4.97 8.53 4.93
N TYR A 121 -4.11 8.37 5.94
CA TYR A 121 -4.50 8.01 7.30
C TYR A 121 -5.44 9.06 7.91
N TYR A 122 -5.09 10.34 7.79
CA TYR A 122 -5.88 11.45 8.29
C TYR A 122 -7.25 11.51 7.60
N SER A 123 -7.31 11.36 6.27
CA SER A 123 -8.60 11.34 5.58
C SER A 123 -9.45 10.14 6.01
N MET A 124 -8.89 8.94 6.17
CA MET A 124 -9.64 7.78 6.66
C MET A 124 -10.17 8.00 8.09
N HIS A 125 -9.32 8.49 8.99
CA HIS A 125 -9.68 8.83 10.36
C HIS A 125 -10.84 9.84 10.40
N MET A 126 -10.74 10.96 9.67
CA MET A 126 -11.81 11.96 9.61
C MET A 126 -13.13 11.41 9.05
N ARG A 127 -13.10 10.41 8.14
CA ARG A 127 -14.32 9.77 7.61
C ARG A 127 -14.91 8.73 8.56
N HIS A 128 -14.08 8.04 9.33
CA HIS A 128 -14.52 7.18 10.43
C HIS A 128 -15.22 8.01 11.52
N GLU A 129 -14.60 9.09 12.02
CA GLU A 129 -15.20 9.95 13.05
C GLU A 129 -16.51 10.60 12.59
N LYS A 130 -16.56 11.10 11.36
CA LYS A 130 -17.76 11.71 10.77
C LYS A 130 -18.79 10.68 10.26
N LYS A 131 -18.50 9.38 10.38
CA LYS A 131 -19.32 8.26 9.89
C LYS A 131 -19.70 8.38 8.40
N GLY A 132 -18.82 8.96 7.57
CA GLY A 132 -19.03 9.08 6.13
C GLY A 132 -18.37 10.28 5.45
N GLY A 133 -18.58 10.35 4.13
CA GLY A 133 -18.06 11.36 3.21
C GLY A 133 -16.84 10.92 2.38
N THR A 134 -16.48 11.70 1.37
CA THR A 134 -15.45 11.37 0.37
C THR A 134 -14.04 11.34 0.94
N ILE A 135 -13.28 10.25 0.76
CA ILE A 135 -11.86 10.23 1.10
C ILE A 135 -11.13 11.22 0.17
N LEU A 136 -10.36 12.16 0.74
CA LEU A 136 -9.62 13.19 0.01
C LEU A 136 -8.13 12.96 0.26
N CYS A 137 -7.48 12.19 -0.61
CA CYS A 137 -6.07 11.83 -0.54
C CYS A 137 -5.58 11.41 -1.95
N CYS A 138 -4.32 10.96 -2.07
CA CYS A 138 -3.86 10.33 -3.31
C CYS A 138 -4.59 9.00 -3.58
N VAL A 139 -5.71 9.08 -4.30
CA VAL A 139 -6.55 7.91 -4.65
C VAL A 139 -5.77 6.85 -5.43
N PRO A 140 -4.91 7.17 -6.42
CA PRO A 140 -4.12 6.15 -7.12
C PRO A 140 -3.24 5.32 -6.18
N VAL A 141 -2.50 5.96 -5.26
CA VAL A 141 -1.63 5.24 -4.30
C VAL A 141 -2.44 4.34 -3.37
N LEU A 142 -3.56 4.86 -2.84
CA LEU A 142 -4.46 4.09 -1.99
C LEU A 142 -5.08 2.91 -2.75
N TYR A 143 -5.51 3.12 -3.99
CA TYR A 143 -6.08 2.09 -4.85
C TYR A 143 -5.06 0.99 -5.17
N THR A 144 -3.85 1.35 -5.64
CA THR A 144 -2.77 0.38 -5.92
C THR A 144 -2.40 -0.45 -4.69
N TRP A 145 -2.27 0.19 -3.52
CA TRP A 145 -2.06 -0.53 -2.26
C TRP A 145 -3.21 -1.51 -1.98
N PHE A 146 -4.45 -0.99 -1.97
CA PHE A 146 -5.65 -1.76 -1.66
C PHE A 146 -5.84 -2.96 -2.60
N VAL A 147 -5.75 -2.78 -3.92
CA VAL A 147 -5.95 -3.91 -4.85
C VAL A 147 -4.87 -4.97 -4.73
N SER A 148 -3.62 -4.58 -4.41
CA SER A 148 -2.53 -5.54 -4.21
C SER A 148 -2.80 -6.49 -3.02
N HIS A 149 -3.25 -5.95 -1.87
CA HIS A 149 -3.52 -6.80 -0.70
C HIS A 149 -4.85 -7.54 -0.79
N MET A 150 -5.89 -6.94 -1.35
CA MET A 150 -7.27 -7.47 -1.27
C MET A 150 -7.63 -8.44 -2.40
N PHE A 151 -6.88 -8.43 -3.51
CA PHE A 151 -7.09 -9.34 -4.63
C PHE A 151 -5.81 -10.14 -4.91
N LYS A 152 -5.94 -11.47 -5.04
CA LYS A 152 -4.82 -12.33 -5.44
C LYS A 152 -4.39 -11.99 -6.88
N LYS A 153 -3.07 -12.08 -7.17
CA LYS A 153 -2.50 -11.82 -8.51
C LYS A 153 -3.34 -12.58 -9.56
N GLY A 154 -3.92 -11.86 -10.54
CA GLY A 154 -4.78 -12.42 -11.59
C GLY A 154 -6.30 -12.18 -11.47
N TYR A 155 -6.80 -11.57 -10.39
CA TYR A 155 -8.22 -11.16 -10.33
C TYR A 155 -8.48 -9.83 -11.04
N HIS A 156 -9.47 -9.81 -11.94
CA HIS A 156 -9.98 -8.55 -12.51
C HIS A 156 -10.82 -7.81 -11.47
N VAL A 157 -10.28 -6.69 -11.02
CA VAL A 157 -11.09 -5.60 -10.46
C VAL A 157 -11.83 -4.93 -11.61
N GLY A 158 -12.86 -5.62 -12.12
CA GLY A 158 -13.82 -5.01 -13.04
C GLY A 158 -14.58 -3.86 -12.37
N VAL A 159 -15.34 -3.10 -13.16
CA VAL A 159 -16.19 -2.02 -12.65
C VAL A 159 -17.24 -2.62 -11.70
N LYS A 160 -17.01 -2.44 -10.39
CA LYS A 160 -17.92 -2.86 -9.31
C LYS A 160 -18.76 -1.68 -8.83
N SER A 161 -20.05 -1.91 -8.62
CA SER A 161 -20.91 -1.00 -7.88
C SER A 161 -20.49 -0.89 -6.41
N ASN A 162 -20.95 0.16 -5.72
CA ASN A 162 -20.71 0.35 -4.28
C ASN A 162 -21.14 -0.86 -3.43
N ARG A 163 -22.21 -1.58 -3.85
CA ARG A 163 -22.70 -2.78 -3.16
C ARG A 163 -21.75 -3.96 -3.33
N GLU A 164 -21.30 -4.21 -4.56
CA GLU A 164 -20.33 -5.28 -4.85
C GLU A 164 -18.98 -5.02 -4.19
N TRP A 165 -18.56 -3.74 -4.12
CA TRP A 165 -17.40 -3.32 -3.35
C TRP A 165 -17.54 -3.64 -1.86
N ALA A 166 -18.64 -3.21 -1.24
CA ALA A 166 -18.91 -3.49 0.16
C ALA A 166 -18.93 -5.01 0.44
N GLN A 167 -19.64 -5.78 -0.39
CA GLN A 167 -19.69 -7.24 -0.29
C GLN A 167 -18.30 -7.87 -0.40
N SER A 168 -17.51 -7.49 -1.42
CA SER A 168 -16.15 -8.02 -1.65
C SER A 168 -15.24 -7.75 -0.44
N ILE A 169 -15.34 -6.58 0.18
CA ILE A 169 -14.57 -6.22 1.39
C ILE A 169 -15.05 -7.00 2.62
N THR A 170 -16.37 -7.17 2.81
CA THR A 170 -16.91 -7.93 3.95
C THR A 170 -16.65 -9.43 3.87
N SER A 171 -16.41 -9.98 2.67
CA SER A 171 -16.09 -11.39 2.45
C SER A 171 -14.60 -11.75 2.61
N LEU A 172 -13.73 -10.77 2.90
CA LEU A 172 -12.30 -11.02 3.04
C LEU A 172 -12.00 -11.86 4.29
N THR A 173 -11.31 -12.97 4.09
CA THR A 173 -10.75 -13.83 5.14
C THR A 173 -9.23 -13.75 5.17
N GLU A 174 -8.63 -14.29 6.23
CA GLU A 174 -7.17 -14.40 6.40
C GLU A 174 -6.46 -15.02 5.20
N ASP A 175 -7.07 -16.02 4.56
CA ASP A 175 -6.51 -16.76 3.41
C ASP A 175 -6.74 -16.06 2.06
N THR A 176 -7.63 -15.07 1.99
CA THR A 176 -7.87 -14.28 0.78
C THR A 176 -6.94 -13.08 0.64
N ILE A 177 -6.48 -12.52 1.76
CA ILE A 177 -5.63 -11.33 1.81
C ILE A 177 -4.18 -11.69 1.49
N SER A 178 -3.60 -11.03 0.49
CA SER A 178 -2.15 -11.04 0.24
C SER A 178 -1.48 -10.17 1.30
N TRP A 179 -1.15 -10.74 2.46
CA TRP A 179 -0.62 -9.98 3.60
C TRP A 179 0.64 -9.20 3.25
N TYR A 180 1.67 -9.86 2.74
CA TYR A 180 2.93 -9.25 2.32
C TYR A 180 3.48 -9.97 1.08
N TYR A 181 4.44 -9.34 0.40
CA TYR A 181 5.20 -9.99 -0.67
C TYR A 181 6.66 -10.16 -0.22
N SER A 182 7.21 -11.36 -0.39
CA SER A 182 8.64 -11.65 -0.15
C SER A 182 9.55 -10.79 -1.02
N GLU A 183 9.09 -10.49 -2.24
CA GLU A 183 9.67 -9.59 -3.24
C GLU A 183 9.94 -8.15 -2.72
N GLN A 184 9.34 -7.72 -1.61
CA GLN A 184 9.50 -6.35 -1.09
C GLN A 184 10.88 -6.05 -0.49
N GLY A 185 11.66 -7.04 -0.07
CA GLY A 185 13.02 -6.84 0.48
C GLY A 185 13.10 -5.99 1.77
N VAL A 186 11.98 -5.69 2.44
CA VAL A 186 11.96 -4.86 3.66
C VAL A 186 12.49 -5.67 4.85
N GLU A 187 13.80 -5.61 5.10
CA GLU A 187 14.43 -6.31 6.24
C GLU A 187 14.18 -5.66 7.60
N GLU A 188 13.77 -4.38 7.62
CA GLU A 188 13.52 -3.63 8.85
C GLU A 188 12.29 -2.74 8.76
N VAL A 189 11.46 -2.80 9.80
CA VAL A 189 10.29 -1.94 10.00
C VAL A 189 10.67 -0.74 10.86
N ILE A 190 10.27 0.47 10.46
CA ILE A 190 10.30 1.64 11.35
C ILE A 190 9.22 1.42 12.41
N CYS A 191 9.57 1.23 13.68
CA CYS A 191 8.60 0.99 14.74
C CYS A 191 8.11 2.29 15.39
N ARG A 192 9.03 3.22 15.64
CA ARG A 192 8.76 4.51 16.29
C ARG A 192 9.82 5.56 15.96
N CYS A 193 9.52 6.82 16.21
CA CYS A 193 10.46 7.92 16.03
C CYS A 193 10.60 8.73 17.33
N GLY A 194 11.84 8.98 17.76
CA GLY A 194 12.15 9.75 18.97
C GLY A 194 11.46 9.23 20.23
N ASP A 195 10.76 10.14 20.92
CA ASP A 195 10.02 9.88 22.16
C ASP A 195 8.55 9.49 21.93
N PHE A 196 8.08 9.39 20.68
CA PHE A 196 6.74 8.90 20.39
C PHE A 196 6.66 7.37 20.52
N PRO A 197 5.50 6.80 20.91
CA PRO A 197 5.31 5.35 20.92
C PRO A 197 5.26 4.73 19.52
N ASN A 198 5.00 5.55 18.50
CA ASN A 198 4.70 5.19 17.12
C ASN A 198 5.46 6.11 16.13
N VAL A 199 5.12 6.05 14.84
CA VAL A 199 5.64 6.95 13.79
C VAL A 199 4.72 8.17 13.64
N PRO A 200 5.11 9.38 14.09
CA PRO A 200 4.28 10.57 13.93
C PRO A 200 4.41 11.13 12.51
N LEU A 201 3.38 10.96 11.69
CA LEU A 201 3.32 11.47 10.32
C LEU A 201 2.75 12.88 10.26
N ARG A 202 3.08 13.61 9.18
CA ARG A 202 2.61 14.96 8.93
C ARG A 202 2.29 15.15 7.45
N GLY A 203 1.02 15.45 7.17
CA GLY A 203 0.50 15.69 5.84
C GLY A 203 0.17 17.16 5.60
N THR A 204 -0.63 17.42 4.57
CA THR A 204 -1.18 18.76 4.27
C THR A 204 -2.34 19.11 5.19
N LYS A 205 -3.09 18.11 5.68
CA LYS A 205 -4.37 18.30 6.41
C LYS A 205 -4.26 18.19 7.92
N GLY A 206 -3.15 17.64 8.42
CA GLY A 206 -2.90 17.44 9.83
C GLY A 206 -1.67 16.59 10.11
N CYS A 207 -1.51 16.20 11.37
CA CYS A 207 -0.57 15.16 11.80
C CYS A 207 -1.37 13.96 12.31
N ILE A 208 -0.83 12.75 12.12
CA ILE A 208 -1.45 11.50 12.58
C ILE A 208 -0.37 10.45 12.86
N ASN A 209 -0.55 9.54 13.83
CA ASN A 209 0.36 8.42 13.99
C ASN A 209 0.07 7.29 13.00
N TYR A 210 1.14 6.76 12.41
CA TYR A 210 1.17 5.43 11.81
C TYR A 210 1.79 4.47 12.83
N ASN A 211 1.11 3.35 13.07
CA ASN A 211 1.58 2.29 13.96
C ASN A 211 1.82 1.00 13.13
N PRO A 212 3.09 0.71 12.77
CA PRO A 212 3.45 -0.55 12.11
C PRO A 212 3.33 -1.78 13.00
N MET A 213 3.40 -1.62 14.34
CA MET A 213 3.37 -2.73 15.30
C MET A 213 2.00 -3.41 15.38
N VAL A 214 0.90 -2.75 15.03
CA VAL A 214 -0.43 -3.39 14.93
C VAL A 214 -0.66 -4.11 13.60
N ALA A 215 0.24 -3.94 12.62
CA ALA A 215 0.07 -4.39 11.25
C ALA A 215 1.29 -5.17 10.71
N LEU A 216 2.11 -5.76 11.59
CA LEU A 216 3.36 -6.44 11.20
C LEU A 216 3.20 -7.51 10.12
N ARG A 217 2.01 -8.15 10.06
CA ARG A 217 1.65 -9.11 8.99
C ARG A 217 1.81 -8.52 7.60
N GLN A 218 1.46 -7.25 7.43
CA GLN A 218 1.57 -6.51 6.17
C GLN A 218 3.02 -6.22 5.78
N LEU A 219 3.93 -6.28 6.75
CA LEU A 219 5.36 -6.00 6.60
C LEU A 219 6.20 -7.29 6.58
N GLY A 220 5.55 -8.46 6.58
CA GLY A 220 6.18 -9.78 6.54
C GLY A 220 6.73 -10.27 7.88
N TYR A 221 6.14 -9.84 9.00
CA TYR A 221 6.43 -10.38 10.34
C TYR A 221 5.16 -10.94 11.02
N PRO A 222 5.28 -12.01 11.83
CA PRO A 222 4.14 -12.64 12.48
C PRO A 222 3.57 -11.79 13.64
N MET A 223 2.28 -11.95 13.93
CA MET A 223 1.64 -11.36 15.12
C MET A 223 1.48 -12.43 16.20
N LEU A 224 2.45 -12.49 17.11
CA LEU A 224 2.54 -13.54 18.13
C LEU A 224 1.75 -13.25 19.41
N ASP A 225 1.43 -11.98 19.68
CA ASP A 225 0.74 -11.51 20.87
C ASP A 225 -0.05 -10.23 20.55
N LYS A 226 -0.84 -9.72 21.50
CA LYS A 226 -1.49 -8.42 21.38
C LYS A 226 -0.44 -7.28 21.27
N PRO A 227 -0.74 -6.19 20.56
CA PRO A 227 0.08 -4.98 20.59
C PRO A 227 0.20 -4.39 22.00
N ASP A 228 1.33 -3.73 22.29
CA ASP A 228 1.54 -2.99 23.54
C ASP A 228 0.53 -1.83 23.65
N ASP A 229 -0.06 -1.64 24.83
CA ASP A 229 -1.17 -0.70 25.01
C ASP A 229 -0.74 0.76 24.77
N LYS A 230 0.53 1.14 25.00
CA LYS A 230 1.03 2.49 24.66
C LYS A 230 1.16 2.70 23.16
N SER A 231 1.39 1.64 22.39
CA SER A 231 1.37 1.71 20.93
C SER A 231 -0.05 1.99 20.40
N LEU A 232 -1.10 1.64 21.15
CA LEU A 232 -2.49 1.86 20.77
C LEU A 232 -2.97 3.30 21.01
N GLU A 233 -2.15 4.16 21.64
CA GLU A 233 -2.46 5.58 21.81
C GLU A 233 -2.63 6.27 20.44
N ALA A 234 -3.82 6.80 20.21
CA ALA A 234 -4.14 7.58 19.01
C ALA A 234 -3.58 8.99 19.15
N PHE A 235 -2.92 9.47 18.09
CA PHE A 235 -2.38 10.81 18.00
C PHE A 235 -2.86 11.44 16.69
N VAL A 236 -3.65 12.51 16.81
CA VAL A 236 -4.16 13.29 15.67
C VAL A 236 -4.09 14.77 16.03
N LEU A 237 -3.59 15.58 15.10
CA LEU A 237 -3.60 17.04 15.19
C LEU A 237 -4.22 17.61 13.92
N HIS A 238 -5.34 18.28 14.03
CA HIS A 238 -6.02 18.90 12.90
C HIS A 238 -5.33 20.22 12.51
N ASN A 239 -5.19 20.48 11.20
CA ASN A 239 -4.68 21.75 10.70
C ASN A 239 -5.78 22.83 10.69
N THR A 240 -6.25 23.25 11.88
CA THR A 240 -7.37 24.21 12.07
C THR A 240 -6.97 25.67 12.07
N GLY A 241 -5.74 26.00 11.65
CA GLY A 241 -5.16 27.35 11.74
C GLY A 241 -4.57 27.69 13.11
N ILE A 242 -4.97 26.99 14.18
CA ILE A 242 -4.24 27.01 15.46
C ILE A 242 -3.02 26.09 15.31
N VAL A 243 -1.90 26.69 14.92
CA VAL A 243 -0.61 25.99 14.87
C VAL A 243 -0.16 25.70 16.31
N ASP A 244 0.36 24.50 16.57
CA ASP A 244 1.14 24.17 17.78
C ASP A 244 2.63 24.04 17.38
N PRO A 245 3.40 25.15 17.32
CA PRO A 245 4.80 25.08 16.93
C PRO A 245 5.66 24.17 17.83
N PRO A 246 5.48 24.12 19.17
CA PRO A 246 6.14 23.14 20.03
C PRO A 246 5.94 21.68 19.57
N MET A 247 4.71 21.24 19.36
CA MET A 247 4.42 19.86 18.95
C MET A 247 4.90 19.57 17.53
N LEU A 248 4.72 20.50 16.60
CA LEU A 248 5.22 20.36 15.23
C LEU A 248 6.76 20.25 15.18
N ARG A 249 7.48 20.99 16.04
CA ARG A 249 8.94 20.83 16.25
C ARG A 249 9.31 19.53 16.95
N ARG A 250 8.45 18.98 17.82
CA ARG A 250 8.65 17.66 18.45
C ARG A 250 8.55 16.55 17.41
N ILE A 251 7.52 16.57 16.56
CA ILE A 251 7.37 15.65 15.42
C ILE A 251 8.60 15.73 14.50
N SER A 252 9.00 16.91 14.07
CA SER A 252 10.15 17.06 13.15
C SER A 252 11.47 16.57 13.75
N ARG A 253 11.71 16.74 15.06
CA ARG A 253 12.88 16.18 15.76
C ARG A 253 12.79 14.68 15.98
N ALA A 254 11.60 14.13 16.19
CA ALA A 254 11.41 12.69 16.35
C ALA A 254 11.95 11.90 15.14
N TRP A 255 11.76 12.43 13.93
CA TRP A 255 12.31 11.86 12.68
C TRP A 255 13.84 11.91 12.54
N GLU A 256 14.55 12.58 13.45
CA GLU A 256 16.01 12.54 13.53
C GLU A 256 16.51 11.32 14.32
N SER A 257 15.60 10.62 15.03
CA SER A 257 15.87 9.41 15.81
C SER A 257 14.88 8.30 15.45
N ILE A 258 15.06 7.73 14.25
CA ILE A 258 14.21 6.64 13.72
C ILE A 258 14.64 5.31 14.37
N ILE A 259 13.71 4.60 15.01
CA ILE A 259 13.97 3.30 15.63
C ILE A 259 13.37 2.20 14.77
N ARG A 260 14.25 1.36 14.21
CA ARG A 260 13.91 0.23 13.35
C ARG A 260 14.01 -1.11 14.09
N LYS A 261 13.28 -2.11 13.61
CA LYS A 261 13.41 -3.52 14.02
C LYS A 261 13.29 -4.44 12.80
N GLY A 262 14.26 -5.34 12.67
CA GLY A 262 14.22 -6.45 11.72
C GLY A 262 14.05 -7.80 12.41
N LYS A 263 15.11 -8.63 12.42
CA LYS A 263 15.15 -10.02 12.95
C LYS A 263 14.57 -10.21 14.36
N VAL A 264 14.60 -9.18 15.21
CA VAL A 264 14.00 -9.21 16.57
C VAL A 264 12.47 -9.32 16.58
N LEU A 265 11.80 -9.09 15.44
CA LEU A 265 10.37 -9.32 15.25
C LEU A 265 10.03 -10.80 14.92
N GLY A 266 11.04 -11.66 14.83
CA GLY A 266 10.90 -13.07 14.50
C GLY A 266 11.22 -13.38 13.02
N CYS A 267 11.04 -14.65 12.65
CA CYS A 267 11.19 -15.12 11.28
C CYS A 267 10.16 -14.46 10.35
N ARG A 268 10.53 -14.26 9.08
CA ARG A 268 9.63 -13.67 8.07
C ARG A 268 8.40 -14.56 7.85
N GLY A 269 7.22 -13.96 7.80
CA GLY A 269 5.95 -14.65 7.68
C GLY A 269 4.76 -13.74 7.99
N CYS A 270 3.54 -14.25 7.82
CA CYS A 270 2.31 -13.54 8.17
C CYS A 270 1.44 -14.28 9.19
N SER A 271 1.98 -15.31 9.85
CA SER A 271 1.25 -16.13 10.81
C SER A 271 0.79 -15.35 12.05
N THR A 272 -0.27 -15.84 12.67
CA THR A 272 -0.86 -15.28 13.89
C THR A 272 -0.88 -16.32 15.00
N LYS A 273 -1.00 -15.87 16.26
CA LYS A 273 -1.31 -16.71 17.41
C LYS A 273 -2.60 -16.27 18.09
N GLU A 274 -3.19 -17.18 18.85
CA GLU A 274 -4.47 -16.99 19.55
C GLU A 274 -4.58 -15.68 20.34
N PRO A 275 -3.58 -15.19 21.11
CA PRO A 275 -3.71 -13.92 21.85
C PRO A 275 -3.95 -12.70 20.93
N TYR A 276 -3.29 -12.68 19.76
CA TYR A 276 -3.53 -11.65 18.75
C TYR A 276 -4.92 -11.80 18.12
N GLN A 277 -5.34 -13.02 17.78
CA GLN A 277 -6.66 -13.27 17.19
C GLN A 277 -7.80 -12.87 18.14
N GLN A 278 -7.68 -13.17 19.43
CA GLN A 278 -8.61 -12.72 20.47
C GLN A 278 -8.63 -11.20 20.62
N TRP A 279 -7.46 -10.55 20.59
CA TRP A 279 -7.36 -9.09 20.59
C TRP A 279 -8.07 -8.46 19.38
N VAL A 280 -7.88 -9.00 18.17
CA VAL A 280 -8.60 -8.53 16.97
C VAL A 280 -10.11 -8.72 17.11
N LYS A 281 -10.58 -9.91 17.53
CA LYS A 281 -12.00 -10.22 17.75
C LYS A 281 -12.63 -9.21 18.72
N LYS A 282 -11.99 -8.95 19.87
CA LYS A 282 -12.44 -7.95 20.85
C LYS A 282 -12.44 -6.54 20.27
N ARG A 283 -11.38 -6.17 19.55
CA ARG A 283 -11.23 -4.84 18.95
C ARG A 283 -12.33 -4.53 17.95
N VAL A 284 -12.69 -5.49 17.09
CA VAL A 284 -13.80 -5.37 16.11
C VAL A 284 -15.13 -5.08 16.81
N GLN A 285 -15.40 -5.71 17.95
CA GLN A 285 -16.61 -5.46 18.75
C GLN A 285 -16.61 -4.06 19.38
N GLU A 286 -15.48 -3.62 19.96
CA GLU A 286 -15.33 -2.27 20.56
C GLU A 286 -15.61 -1.15 19.55
N ILE A 287 -15.04 -1.26 18.34
CA ILE A 287 -15.16 -0.25 17.28
C ILE A 287 -16.39 -0.45 16.38
N LYS A 288 -17.17 -1.52 16.60
CA LYS A 288 -18.42 -1.84 15.91
C LYS A 288 -18.27 -1.93 14.38
N LEU A 289 -17.18 -2.54 13.91
CA LEU A 289 -17.01 -2.83 12.47
C LEU A 289 -18.02 -3.92 12.02
N PRO A 290 -18.51 -3.87 10.78
CA PRO A 290 -19.62 -4.70 10.29
C PRO A 290 -19.21 -6.15 9.93
N PHE A 291 -18.21 -6.72 10.61
CA PHE A 291 -17.74 -8.10 10.37
C PHE A 291 -18.49 -9.08 11.27
N HIS A 292 -18.94 -10.20 10.70
CA HIS A 292 -19.60 -11.28 11.43
C HIS A 292 -18.61 -12.41 11.72
N SER A 293 -18.50 -12.82 12.99
CA SER A 293 -17.64 -13.94 13.40
C SER A 293 -18.41 -15.27 13.37
N ALA A 294 -17.88 -16.27 12.68
CA ALA A 294 -18.39 -17.65 12.70
C ALA A 294 -17.90 -18.43 13.94
N PRO A 295 -18.71 -19.33 14.53
CA PRO A 295 -18.31 -20.18 15.66
C PRO A 295 -17.62 -21.49 15.20
N SER A 296 -16.64 -21.94 15.97
CA SER A 296 -15.97 -23.25 15.86
C SER A 296 -16.46 -24.21 16.96
N ASN A 297 -16.52 -25.51 16.69
CA ASN A 297 -17.14 -26.50 17.57
C ASN A 297 -16.32 -27.80 17.56
N ASP A 298 -15.70 -28.15 18.70
CA ASP A 298 -14.88 -29.37 18.88
C ASP A 298 -15.39 -30.18 20.10
N GLN A 299 -15.43 -31.51 19.98
CA GLN A 299 -15.67 -32.45 21.10
C GLN A 299 -14.91 -33.77 20.87
N GLU A 300 -14.18 -34.23 21.88
CA GLU A 300 -13.60 -35.58 22.00
C GLU A 300 -14.19 -36.32 23.22
N MET A 301 -14.20 -37.67 23.19
CA MET A 301 -14.46 -38.55 24.34
C MET A 301 -13.70 -39.90 24.22
N PRO A 302 -13.50 -40.67 25.31
CA PRO A 302 -12.25 -41.43 25.54
C PRO A 302 -12.35 -42.98 25.65
N GLU A 303 -11.19 -43.62 25.86
CA GLU A 303 -10.93 -45.08 26.05
C GLU A 303 -11.24 -45.66 27.46
N PRO A 304 -11.33 -47.01 27.59
CA PRO A 304 -11.07 -47.76 28.84
C PRO A 304 -10.06 -48.94 28.70
N ILE A 305 -9.55 -49.49 29.82
CA ILE A 305 -8.29 -50.29 29.91
C ILE A 305 -8.40 -51.46 30.94
N LEU A 306 -7.34 -52.30 31.05
CA LEU A 306 -7.04 -53.47 31.94
C LEU A 306 -7.36 -54.87 31.35
N VAL A 307 -6.55 -55.96 31.40
CA VAL A 307 -5.47 -56.56 32.28
C VAL A 307 -6.01 -57.70 33.17
N ALA A 308 -5.40 -58.89 33.37
CA ALA A 308 -4.41 -59.73 32.63
C ALA A 308 -4.22 -61.11 33.36
N ASN A 309 -3.28 -61.95 32.86
CA ASN A 309 -2.38 -62.94 33.54
C ASN A 309 -2.55 -64.45 33.18
N GLU A 310 -1.50 -65.29 33.00
CA GLU A 310 -0.03 -65.06 32.88
C GLU A 310 0.73 -66.26 32.21
N GLU A 311 1.79 -65.91 31.48
CA GLU A 311 3.10 -66.56 31.23
C GLU A 311 3.30 -67.73 30.23
N ILE A 312 2.59 -68.87 30.25
CA ILE A 312 2.92 -69.99 29.29
C ILE A 312 1.99 -70.01 28.06
N GLU A 313 0.69 -69.82 28.26
CA GLU A 313 -0.19 -69.47 27.15
C GLU A 313 0.15 -68.08 26.61
N GLU A 314 0.71 -67.19 27.42
CA GLU A 314 1.09 -65.83 27.03
C GLU A 314 2.18 -65.80 25.95
N LEU A 315 3.16 -66.71 25.96
CA LEU A 315 4.17 -66.79 24.89
C LEU A 315 3.62 -67.35 23.57
N LYS A 316 2.70 -68.33 23.62
CA LYS A 316 2.04 -68.86 22.41
C LYS A 316 1.02 -67.87 21.85
N ALA A 317 0.24 -67.25 22.73
CA ALA A 317 -0.67 -66.17 22.39
C ALA A 317 0.10 -64.97 21.86
N SER A 318 1.28 -64.62 22.41
CA SER A 318 2.15 -63.57 21.88
C SER A 318 2.67 -63.89 20.47
N LEU A 319 3.03 -65.15 20.18
CA LEU A 319 3.43 -65.55 18.83
C LEU A 319 2.25 -65.48 17.84
N LEU A 320 1.09 -66.06 18.19
CA LEU A 320 -0.13 -65.97 17.38
C LEU A 320 -0.59 -64.53 17.18
N LYS A 321 -0.57 -63.72 18.24
CA LYS A 321 -0.89 -62.30 18.21
C LYS A 321 0.10 -61.52 17.34
N SER A 322 1.39 -61.84 17.39
CA SER A 322 2.38 -61.22 16.50
C SER A 322 2.19 -61.62 15.03
N GLU A 323 1.73 -62.85 14.74
CA GLU A 323 1.33 -63.26 13.39
C GLU A 323 0.04 -62.56 12.92
N GLU A 324 -0.94 -62.35 13.82
CA GLU A 324 -2.17 -61.59 13.55
C GLU A 324 -1.84 -60.10 13.31
N GLU A 325 -1.08 -59.48 14.19
CA GLU A 325 -0.55 -58.11 14.09
C GLU A 325 0.27 -57.94 12.79
N LYS A 326 1.06 -58.95 12.40
CA LYS A 326 1.81 -58.93 11.13
C LYS A 326 0.90 -58.98 9.91
N LYS A 327 -0.13 -59.83 9.90
CA LYS A 327 -1.15 -59.85 8.82
C LYS A 327 -1.91 -58.52 8.77
N GLU A 328 -2.27 -57.96 9.93
CA GLU A 328 -2.95 -56.67 10.00
C GLU A 328 -2.07 -55.53 9.50
N LEU A 329 -0.79 -55.48 9.91
CA LEU A 329 0.19 -54.52 9.41
C LEU A 329 0.42 -54.67 7.90
N GLN A 330 0.42 -55.90 7.38
CA GLN A 330 0.56 -56.16 5.94
C GLN A 330 -0.68 -55.67 5.16
N ALA A 331 -1.90 -55.90 5.66
CA ALA A 331 -3.13 -55.37 5.08
C ALA A 331 -3.22 -53.83 5.19
N ARG A 332 -2.77 -53.25 6.31
CA ARG A 332 -2.65 -51.79 6.49
C ARG A 332 -1.61 -51.20 5.51
N LEU A 333 -0.50 -51.89 5.27
CA LEU A 333 0.54 -51.46 4.32
C LEU A 333 0.03 -51.48 2.87
N GLU A 334 -0.68 -52.53 2.46
CA GLU A 334 -1.33 -52.59 1.13
C GLU A 334 -2.35 -51.47 0.96
N LYS A 335 -3.19 -51.21 1.97
CA LYS A 335 -4.13 -50.09 1.97
C LYS A 335 -3.44 -48.73 1.82
N VAL A 336 -2.38 -48.48 2.61
CA VAL A 336 -1.58 -47.25 2.53
C VAL A 336 -0.84 -47.13 1.18
N SER A 337 -0.42 -48.24 0.57
CA SER A 337 0.15 -48.23 -0.78
C SER A 337 -0.89 -47.79 -1.82
N GLN A 338 -2.10 -48.36 -1.76
CA GLN A 338 -3.19 -48.00 -2.67
C GLN A 338 -3.63 -46.54 -2.48
N GLU A 339 -3.70 -46.05 -1.24
CA GLU A 339 -3.96 -44.64 -0.94
C GLU A 339 -2.85 -43.72 -1.49
N ASN A 340 -1.58 -44.11 -1.38
CA ASN A 340 -0.46 -43.36 -1.97
C ASN A 340 -0.53 -43.29 -3.50
N ASP A 341 -0.87 -44.37 -4.19
CA ASP A 341 -0.97 -44.37 -5.66
C ASP A 341 -2.20 -43.60 -6.16
N ASN A 342 -3.31 -43.61 -5.40
CA ASN A 342 -4.44 -42.72 -5.63
C ASN A 342 -4.02 -41.24 -5.47
N LEU A 343 -3.33 -40.89 -4.36
CA LEU A 343 -2.82 -39.54 -4.11
C LEU A 343 -1.79 -39.07 -5.14
N ARG A 344 -0.96 -39.97 -5.68
CA ARG A 344 -0.04 -39.67 -6.80
C ARG A 344 -0.80 -39.35 -8.08
N SER A 345 -1.88 -40.08 -8.35
CA SER A 345 -2.76 -39.87 -9.51
C SER A 345 -3.48 -38.52 -9.40
N GLU A 346 -4.08 -38.22 -8.24
CA GLU A 346 -4.69 -36.90 -7.97
C GLU A 346 -3.68 -35.75 -8.09
N ASN A 347 -2.48 -35.88 -7.51
CA ASN A 347 -1.43 -34.87 -7.61
C ASN A 347 -0.99 -34.64 -9.07
N THR A 348 -1.06 -35.66 -9.91
CA THR A 348 -0.75 -35.54 -11.34
C THR A 348 -1.86 -34.79 -12.08
N CYS A 349 -3.14 -35.09 -11.77
CA CYS A 349 -4.29 -34.36 -12.28
C CYS A 349 -4.25 -32.87 -11.89
N LYS A 350 -4.08 -32.57 -10.60
CA LYS A 350 -3.95 -31.21 -10.04
C LYS A 350 -2.79 -30.42 -10.67
N LYS A 351 -1.67 -31.09 -10.99
CA LYS A 351 -0.54 -30.47 -11.73
C LYS A 351 -0.89 -30.13 -13.19
N MET A 352 -1.65 -30.99 -13.87
CA MET A 352 -2.09 -30.73 -15.25
C MET A 352 -3.13 -29.61 -15.30
N GLU A 353 -4.05 -29.56 -14.34
CA GLU A 353 -5.02 -28.47 -14.16
C GLU A 353 -4.30 -27.14 -13.93
N ALA A 354 -3.42 -27.06 -12.92
CA ALA A 354 -2.62 -25.85 -12.65
C ALA A 354 -1.75 -25.41 -13.85
N SER A 355 -1.23 -26.36 -14.65
CA SER A 355 -0.49 -26.05 -15.88
C SER A 355 -1.40 -25.57 -17.03
N SER A 356 -2.68 -25.95 -17.03
CA SER A 356 -3.70 -25.43 -17.94
C SER A 356 -4.11 -24.01 -17.56
N GLU A 357 -4.40 -23.79 -16.27
CA GLU A 357 -4.70 -22.47 -15.70
C GLU A 357 -3.57 -21.47 -15.92
N LEU A 358 -2.31 -21.88 -15.72
CA LEU A 358 -1.15 -21.05 -15.97
C LEU A 358 -1.01 -20.65 -17.45
N ARG A 359 -1.36 -21.52 -18.40
CA ARG A 359 -1.37 -21.19 -19.84
C ARG A 359 -2.48 -20.20 -20.18
N ASN A 360 -3.69 -20.43 -19.67
CA ASN A 360 -4.81 -19.49 -19.82
C ASN A 360 -4.47 -18.12 -19.21
N TYR A 361 -3.78 -18.09 -18.06
CA TYR A 361 -3.26 -16.87 -17.46
C TYR A 361 -2.24 -16.18 -18.36
N ILE A 362 -1.27 -16.91 -18.93
CA ILE A 362 -0.27 -16.33 -19.84
C ILE A 362 -0.93 -15.72 -21.09
N ASP A 363 -1.81 -16.45 -21.78
CA ASP A 363 -2.53 -15.93 -22.96
C ASP A 363 -3.38 -14.70 -22.60
N TYR A 364 -3.97 -14.70 -21.40
CA TYR A 364 -4.77 -13.59 -20.93
C TYR A 364 -3.93 -12.36 -20.52
N GLN A 365 -2.78 -12.54 -19.87
CA GLN A 365 -1.82 -11.46 -19.63
C GLN A 365 -1.24 -10.94 -20.95
N GLN A 366 -1.00 -11.80 -21.93
CA GLN A 366 -0.58 -11.41 -23.28
C GLN A 366 -1.63 -10.52 -23.95
N LYS A 367 -2.92 -10.80 -23.74
CA LYS A 367 -4.01 -9.94 -24.20
C LYS A 367 -4.02 -8.59 -23.48
N ILE A 368 -3.97 -8.55 -22.15
CA ILE A 368 -3.87 -7.29 -21.39
C ILE A 368 -2.65 -6.47 -21.82
N TYR A 369 -1.51 -7.12 -22.01
CA TYR A 369 -0.29 -6.49 -22.48
C TYR A 369 -0.49 -5.88 -23.88
N ASN A 370 -1.19 -6.56 -24.78
CA ASN A 370 -1.56 -5.99 -26.08
C ASN A 370 -2.56 -4.82 -25.93
N ASP A 371 -3.60 -4.95 -25.11
CA ASP A 371 -4.60 -3.88 -24.87
C ASP A 371 -3.93 -2.62 -24.26
N LEU A 372 -3.04 -2.77 -23.28
CA LEU A 372 -2.24 -1.67 -22.69
C LEU A 372 -1.17 -1.16 -23.63
N LYS A 373 -0.60 -2.00 -24.49
CA LYS A 373 0.33 -1.58 -25.55
C LYS A 373 -0.42 -0.77 -26.60
N ASP A 374 -1.64 -1.13 -26.95
CA ASP A 374 -2.49 -0.40 -27.88
C ASP A 374 -3.01 0.91 -27.26
N GLU A 375 -3.31 0.94 -25.96
CA GLU A 375 -3.58 2.18 -25.22
C GLU A 375 -2.32 3.05 -25.08
N THR A 376 -1.15 2.43 -24.90
CA THR A 376 0.14 3.13 -24.93
C THR A 376 0.41 3.68 -26.33
N ILE A 377 0.13 2.94 -27.40
CA ILE A 377 0.21 3.40 -28.79
C ILE A 377 -0.77 4.55 -29.00
N TYR A 378 -2.01 4.48 -28.50
CA TYR A 378 -2.96 5.59 -28.57
C TYR A 378 -2.45 6.86 -27.85
N TRP A 379 -1.87 6.73 -26.66
CA TRP A 379 -1.27 7.86 -25.96
C TRP A 379 0.04 8.33 -26.58
N GLU A 380 0.85 7.43 -27.16
CA GLU A 380 2.04 7.77 -27.94
C GLU A 380 1.67 8.46 -29.25
N GLU A 381 0.65 8.02 -29.97
CA GLU A 381 0.11 8.69 -31.16
C GLU A 381 -0.47 10.06 -30.80
N ARG A 382 -1.23 10.17 -29.70
CA ARG A 382 -1.77 11.44 -29.22
C ARG A 382 -0.66 12.39 -28.76
N PHE A 383 0.37 11.87 -28.11
CA PHE A 383 1.59 12.60 -27.75
C PHE A 383 2.42 12.95 -28.99
N MET A 384 2.46 12.09 -30.01
CA MET A 384 3.14 12.33 -31.28
C MET A 384 2.40 13.36 -32.14
N VAL A 385 1.06 13.41 -32.10
CA VAL A 385 0.26 14.48 -32.71
C VAL A 385 0.50 15.81 -31.99
N LEU A 386 0.62 15.80 -30.66
CA LEU A 386 1.07 16.99 -29.90
C LEU A 386 2.52 17.37 -30.26
N LEU A 387 3.44 16.40 -30.42
CA LEU A 387 4.81 16.61 -30.89
C LEU A 387 4.89 17.03 -32.36
N GLU A 388 3.88 16.72 -33.18
CA GLU A 388 3.78 17.07 -34.60
C GLU A 388 3.14 18.46 -34.79
N GLN A 389 2.25 18.85 -33.89
CA GLN A 389 1.90 20.25 -33.68
C GLN A 389 3.13 21.06 -33.22
N LEU A 390 4.04 20.45 -32.45
CA LEU A 390 5.36 21.01 -32.10
C LEU A 390 6.47 20.80 -33.18
N LYS A 391 6.29 19.95 -34.21
CA LYS A 391 7.31 19.66 -35.25
C LYS A 391 7.70 20.91 -36.03
N ASN A 392 6.79 21.88 -36.10
CA ASN A 392 7.06 23.19 -36.71
C ASN A 392 8.20 23.97 -36.01
N GLN A 393 8.75 23.49 -34.88
CA GLN A 393 9.77 24.19 -34.11
C GLN A 393 10.84 23.29 -33.42
N GLU A 394 11.70 22.62 -34.20
CA GLU A 394 13.08 22.14 -33.86
C GLU A 394 13.35 21.25 -32.61
N ILE A 395 12.41 21.03 -31.69
CA ILE A 395 12.67 20.47 -30.35
C ILE A 395 12.83 18.93 -30.32
N TYR A 396 12.53 18.25 -31.43
CA TYR A 396 12.34 16.80 -31.49
C TYR A 396 13.50 15.97 -30.87
N LYS A 397 14.76 16.32 -31.15
CA LYS A 397 15.93 15.58 -30.63
C LYS A 397 16.09 15.66 -29.12
N GLU A 398 15.79 16.80 -28.49
CA GLU A 398 16.03 16.97 -27.05
C GLU A 398 14.94 16.31 -26.21
N LEU A 399 13.71 16.24 -26.75
CA LEU A 399 12.62 15.47 -26.17
C LEU A 399 12.76 13.96 -26.42
N GLU A 400 13.43 13.52 -27.49
CA GLU A 400 13.68 12.10 -27.73
C GLU A 400 14.67 11.53 -26.70
N ASP A 401 15.79 12.22 -26.42
CA ASP A 401 16.78 11.77 -25.42
C ASP A 401 16.25 11.86 -23.97
N LYS A 402 15.54 12.95 -23.61
CA LYS A 402 14.95 13.09 -22.26
C LYS A 402 13.66 12.28 -22.12
N GLY A 403 12.90 12.10 -23.20
CA GLY A 403 11.76 11.19 -23.28
C GLY A 403 12.20 9.74 -23.11
N LYS A 404 13.37 9.36 -23.63
CA LYS A 404 14.00 8.06 -23.32
C LYS A 404 14.17 7.85 -21.82
N HIS A 405 14.65 8.84 -21.07
CA HIS A 405 14.80 8.75 -19.60
C HIS A 405 13.46 8.54 -18.88
N TRP A 406 12.41 9.29 -19.25
CA TRP A 406 11.08 9.13 -18.66
C TRP A 406 10.39 7.84 -19.10
N LYS A 407 10.54 7.43 -20.37
CA LYS A 407 10.10 6.13 -20.88
C LYS A 407 10.82 5.01 -20.15
N ASP A 408 12.11 5.14 -19.85
CA ASP A 408 12.84 4.18 -19.01
C ASP A 408 12.28 4.15 -17.58
N CYS A 409 11.91 5.29 -16.99
CA CYS A 409 11.23 5.33 -15.69
C CYS A 409 9.83 4.70 -15.71
N PHE A 410 8.99 4.98 -16.71
CA PHE A 410 7.65 4.41 -16.84
C PHE A 410 7.67 2.94 -17.28
N SER A 411 8.60 2.53 -18.14
CA SER A 411 8.85 1.12 -18.47
C SER A 411 9.46 0.35 -17.30
N LYS A 412 10.30 0.98 -16.45
CA LYS A 412 10.72 0.37 -15.17
C LYS A 412 9.54 0.26 -14.20
N LEU A 413 8.63 1.24 -14.14
CA LEU A 413 7.39 1.13 -13.38
C LEU A 413 6.48 0.01 -13.91
N ALA A 414 6.42 -0.19 -15.23
CA ALA A 414 5.67 -1.29 -15.86
C ALA A 414 6.34 -2.67 -15.63
N MET A 415 7.67 -2.76 -15.73
CA MET A 415 8.43 -3.97 -15.39
C MET A 415 8.42 -4.30 -13.89
N LEU A 416 8.15 -3.33 -13.02
CA LEU A 416 7.92 -3.51 -11.57
C LEU A 416 6.43 -3.74 -11.21
N ALA A 417 5.55 -3.74 -12.21
CA ALA A 417 4.12 -4.03 -12.08
C ALA A 417 3.73 -5.42 -12.63
N ASN A 418 4.64 -6.07 -13.36
CA ASN A 418 4.64 -7.51 -13.63
C ASN A 418 5.32 -8.29 -12.48
#